data_AF-A0A1L7CH89-F1
#
_entry.id   AF-A0A1L7CH89-F1
#
_cell.length_a   1.000
_cell.length_b   1.000
_cell.length_c   1.000
_cell.angle_alpha   90.00
_cell.angle_beta   90.00
_cell.angle_gamma   90.00
#
_symmetry.space_group_name_H-M   'P 1'
#
loop_
_entity.id
_entity.type
_entity.pdbx_description
1 polymer ?
#
loop_
_entity_poly.entity_id
_entity_poly.type
_entity_poly.pdbx_seq_one_letter_code
_entity_poly.pdbx_strand_id
1 'polypeptide(L)'
;MQRATKTGLFARLRHLLSSPSGIGVCDLDQGLDRIAHRLGLEGQPAENFERNSHRAEVDVIRSRDVSRSIYYAPDMDGQADPGEVVWVWVPDETTGSAQERALVVVGRTRQHILGLLISPNSQHATESTWLDIGSGAWDTSGKNCWVRLDKVVRVAEDAIRRQGAIMPRRRFDRIAHRLRNEFSWT
;
A
#
# COMPACT_ATOMS: atom_id res chain seq x y z
N MET A 1 35.63 28.34 -47.05
CA MET A 1 35.08 29.64 -46.56
C MET A 1 33.82 29.89 -47.39
N GLN A 2 32.59 30.16 -46.94
CA GLN A 2 31.90 30.57 -45.70
C GLN A 2 30.43 30.09 -45.87
N ARG A 3 29.72 29.54 -44.86
CA ARG A 3 28.76 30.21 -43.92
C ARG A 3 27.68 31.07 -44.62
N ALA A 4 26.40 31.10 -44.26
CA ALA A 4 25.64 30.54 -43.13
C ALA A 4 24.10 30.82 -43.27
N THR A 5 23.31 30.01 -42.55
CA THR A 5 22.13 30.29 -41.67
C THR A 5 20.82 30.95 -42.13
N LYS A 6 19.73 30.20 -41.82
CA LYS A 6 18.32 30.58 -41.55
C LYS A 6 18.14 31.25 -40.17
N THR A 7 17.10 32.09 -40.00
CA THR A 7 16.22 32.32 -38.80
C THR A 7 15.15 33.37 -39.22
N GLY A 8 13.85 33.36 -38.90
CA GLY A 8 13.03 32.71 -37.87
C GLY A 8 12.26 33.79 -37.07
N LEU A 9 10.93 33.69 -37.03
CA LEU A 9 9.91 34.73 -36.81
C LEU A 9 9.62 35.11 -35.33
N PHE A 10 8.97 36.27 -35.16
CA PHE A 10 8.52 37.00 -33.97
C PHE A 10 7.34 36.43 -33.13
N ALA A 11 7.20 37.04 -31.92
CA ALA A 11 5.99 37.32 -31.10
C ALA A 11 5.87 36.51 -29.78
N ARG A 12 5.43 37.02 -28.62
CA ARG A 12 4.73 38.27 -28.19
C ARG A 12 4.83 38.40 -26.65
N LEU A 13 4.66 39.61 -26.10
CA LEU A 13 4.82 39.96 -24.67
C LEU A 13 3.49 39.99 -23.87
N ARG A 14 3.64 39.91 -22.54
CA ARG A 14 2.76 39.61 -21.38
C ARG A 14 1.56 40.55 -21.11
N HIS A 15 0.61 40.05 -20.31
CA HIS A 15 -0.11 40.85 -19.30
C HIS A 15 -0.22 40.10 -17.96
N LEU A 16 -0.11 40.84 -16.86
CA LEU A 16 -0.14 40.43 -15.43
C LEU A 16 -1.52 40.73 -14.79
N LEU A 17 -1.95 39.95 -13.78
CA LEU A 17 -2.14 40.35 -12.35
C LEU A 17 -3.05 39.39 -11.52
N SER A 18 -2.51 38.94 -10.35
CA SER A 18 -3.07 38.58 -9.01
C SER A 18 -4.25 37.59 -8.82
N SER A 19 -4.36 36.70 -7.81
CA SER A 19 -3.57 36.10 -6.69
C SER A 19 -4.42 34.91 -6.11
N PRO A 20 -4.17 34.35 -4.91
CA PRO A 20 -3.40 33.15 -4.59
C PRO A 20 -4.27 31.94 -4.16
N SER A 21 -3.84 30.70 -4.45
CA SER A 21 -4.05 29.48 -3.63
C SER A 21 -3.75 28.25 -4.48
N GLY A 22 -2.67 27.55 -4.13
CA GLY A 22 -2.32 26.29 -4.77
C GLY A 22 -0.96 25.87 -4.27
N ILE A 23 -0.93 25.20 -3.12
CA ILE A 23 0.21 24.35 -2.77
C ILE A 23 0.14 23.21 -3.78
N GLY A 24 0.77 23.43 -4.93
CA GLY A 24 1.02 22.37 -5.89
C GLY A 24 1.97 21.38 -5.22
N VAL A 25 1.65 20.10 -5.31
CA VAL A 25 2.44 18.97 -4.78
C VAL A 25 3.94 19.12 -5.12
N CYS A 26 4.28 19.77 -6.24
CA CYS A 26 5.65 20.09 -6.66
C CYS A 26 6.45 21.03 -5.72
N ASP A 27 5.81 21.86 -4.88
CA ASP A 27 6.51 22.79 -3.96
C ASP A 27 6.97 22.09 -2.67
N LEU A 28 6.22 21.08 -2.23
CA LEU A 28 6.57 20.29 -1.05
C LEU A 28 7.79 19.40 -1.32
N ASP A 29 7.82 18.75 -2.50
CA ASP A 29 8.94 17.90 -2.91
C ASP A 29 10.25 18.71 -3.03
N GLN A 30 10.20 19.91 -3.65
CA GLN A 30 11.34 20.83 -3.71
C GLN A 30 11.74 21.40 -2.34
N GLY A 31 10.81 21.48 -1.39
CA GLY A 31 11.08 21.86 -0.01
C GLY A 31 11.83 20.77 0.74
N LEU A 32 11.42 19.51 0.56
CA LEU A 32 12.02 18.34 1.20
C LEU A 32 13.44 18.06 0.68
N ASP A 33 13.67 18.20 -0.62
CA ASP A 33 15.01 18.05 -1.22
C ASP A 33 16.02 19.06 -0.65
N ARG A 34 15.56 20.30 -0.41
CA ARG A 34 16.41 21.34 0.21
C ARG A 34 16.77 21.02 1.66
N ILE A 35 15.87 20.39 2.41
CA ILE A 35 16.13 19.97 3.80
C ILE A 35 17.08 18.76 3.79
N ALA A 36 16.88 17.78 2.91
CA ALA A 36 17.72 16.60 2.77
C ALA A 36 19.18 16.98 2.44
N HIS A 37 19.39 17.91 1.49
CA HIS A 37 20.72 18.43 1.15
C HIS A 37 21.39 19.13 2.35
N ARG A 38 20.63 19.90 3.15
CA ARG A 38 21.18 20.59 4.33
C ARG A 38 21.52 19.64 5.49
N LEU A 39 20.88 18.47 5.53
CA LEU A 39 21.12 17.43 6.52
C LEU A 39 22.19 16.42 6.08
N GLY A 40 22.76 16.55 4.87
CA GLY A 40 23.73 15.61 4.34
C GLY A 40 23.15 14.24 4.00
N LEU A 41 21.83 14.15 3.80
CA LEU A 41 21.09 12.93 3.49
C LEU A 41 20.98 12.71 1.97
N GLU A 42 22.07 12.93 1.22
CA GLU A 42 22.09 12.65 -0.22
C GLU A 42 22.19 11.13 -0.46
N GLY A 43 21.02 10.50 -0.38
CA GLY A 43 20.77 9.10 -0.69
C GLY A 43 19.25 8.92 -0.67
N GLN A 44 18.67 8.75 -1.85
CA GLN A 44 17.22 8.74 -2.07
C GLN A 44 16.48 7.89 -1.03
N PRO A 45 15.52 8.44 -0.25
CA PRO A 45 14.78 7.66 0.73
C PRO A 45 13.93 6.56 0.09
N ALA A 46 13.47 6.75 -1.16
CA ALA A 46 12.68 5.75 -1.88
C ALA A 46 13.49 4.51 -2.26
N GLU A 47 14.70 4.67 -2.81
CA GLU A 47 15.53 3.52 -3.23
C GLU A 47 16.07 2.70 -2.05
N ASN A 48 16.36 3.33 -0.91
CA ASN A 48 16.81 2.60 0.28
C ASN A 48 15.69 1.81 0.95
N PHE A 49 14.45 2.32 0.92
CA PHE A 49 13.27 1.53 1.32
C PHE A 49 13.04 0.35 0.40
N GLU A 50 13.16 0.53 -0.92
CA GLU A 50 13.10 -0.58 -1.87
C GLU A 50 14.18 -1.62 -1.54
N ARG A 51 15.45 -1.23 -1.43
CA ARG A 51 16.55 -2.18 -1.18
C ARG A 51 16.43 -2.98 0.13
N ASN A 52 15.89 -2.39 1.20
CA ASN A 52 15.61 -3.10 2.45
C ASN A 52 14.30 -3.90 2.43
N SER A 53 13.27 -3.42 1.72
CA SER A 53 11.98 -4.13 1.57
C SER A 53 12.07 -5.35 0.65
N HIS A 54 13.10 -5.45 -0.20
CA HIS A 54 13.40 -6.69 -0.96
C HIS A 54 13.76 -7.89 -0.06
N ARG A 55 13.99 -7.65 1.24
CA ARG A 55 14.19 -8.70 2.24
C ARG A 55 13.24 -8.55 3.43
N ALA A 56 12.08 -7.94 3.21
CA ALA A 56 10.97 -8.13 4.12
C ALA A 56 10.72 -9.64 4.24
N GLU A 57 10.79 -10.18 5.46
CA GLU A 57 10.41 -11.55 5.75
C GLU A 57 8.90 -11.68 5.51
N VAL A 58 8.53 -11.88 4.24
CA VAL A 58 7.16 -12.08 3.79
C VAL A 58 6.95 -13.56 3.58
N ASP A 59 6.23 -14.18 4.52
CA ASP A 59 5.88 -15.59 4.42
C ASP A 59 4.40 -15.76 4.12
N VAL A 60 4.08 -16.65 3.18
CA VAL A 60 2.71 -17.06 2.90
C VAL A 60 2.41 -18.37 3.61
N ILE A 61 1.64 -18.29 4.70
CA ILE A 61 1.33 -19.41 5.59
C ILE A 61 -0.11 -19.86 5.38
N ARG A 62 -0.43 -21.14 5.62
CA ARG A 62 -1.84 -21.57 5.62
C ARG A 62 -2.55 -20.92 6.81
N SER A 63 -3.74 -20.38 6.57
CA SER A 63 -4.52 -19.64 7.57
C SER A 63 -4.75 -20.43 8.86
N ARG A 64 -5.06 -21.72 8.74
CA ARG A 64 -5.27 -22.65 9.87
C ARG A 64 -4.03 -22.84 10.76
N ASP A 65 -2.82 -22.75 10.20
CA ASP A 65 -1.55 -22.96 10.92
C ASP A 65 -1.18 -21.77 11.82
N VAL A 66 -1.82 -20.61 11.59
CA VAL A 66 -1.61 -19.37 12.36
C VAL A 66 -2.88 -18.87 13.04
N SER A 67 -3.93 -19.70 13.06
CA SER A 67 -5.22 -19.39 13.66
C SER A 67 -5.08 -18.98 15.13
N ARG A 68 -5.87 -17.97 15.54
CA ARG A 68 -5.86 -17.37 16.88
C ARG A 68 -7.15 -16.62 17.12
N SER A 69 -7.25 -15.91 18.25
CA SER A 69 -8.36 -15.00 18.49
C SER A 69 -8.32 -13.84 17.49
N ILE A 70 -9.43 -13.63 16.78
CA ILE A 70 -9.63 -12.48 15.89
C ILE A 70 -10.64 -11.52 16.49
N TYR A 71 -10.26 -10.25 16.56
CA TYR A 71 -11.09 -9.16 17.07
C TYR A 71 -10.89 -7.93 16.19
N TYR A 72 -11.80 -6.96 16.31
CA TYR A 72 -11.74 -5.69 15.58
C TYR A 72 -11.34 -4.59 16.56
N ALA A 73 -10.16 -4.02 16.39
CA ALA A 73 -9.64 -2.95 17.22
C ALA A 73 -8.61 -2.11 16.45
N PRO A 74 -8.98 -1.48 15.31
CA PRO A 74 -8.06 -0.60 14.62
C PRO A 74 -7.78 0.61 15.51
N ASP A 75 -6.51 0.84 15.80
CA ASP A 75 -6.02 2.01 16.52
C ASP A 75 -4.80 2.54 15.78
N MET A 76 -4.89 3.78 15.28
CA MET A 76 -3.83 4.38 14.47
C MET A 76 -2.71 4.94 15.36
N ASP A 77 -2.26 4.15 16.35
CA ASP A 77 -1.26 4.52 17.35
C ASP A 77 0.19 4.37 16.87
N GLY A 78 0.36 3.82 15.67
CA GLY A 78 1.65 3.53 15.03
C GLY A 78 1.91 2.04 14.86
N GLN A 79 1.19 1.18 15.59
CA GLN A 79 1.20 -0.26 15.41
C GLN A 79 0.07 -0.65 14.47
N ALA A 80 0.29 -1.71 13.68
CA ALA A 80 -0.73 -2.18 12.75
C ALA A 80 -1.67 -3.16 13.46
N ASP A 81 -2.93 -2.77 13.59
CA ASP A 81 -3.90 -3.48 14.40
C ASP A 81 -5.02 -4.18 13.63
N PRO A 82 -5.66 -5.21 14.22
CA PRO A 82 -6.74 -5.94 13.57
C PRO A 82 -7.89 -5.02 13.11
N GLY A 83 -8.14 -5.02 11.80
CA GLY A 83 -9.11 -4.14 11.15
C GLY A 83 -8.48 -3.02 10.33
N GLU A 84 -7.17 -2.80 10.42
CA GLU A 84 -6.46 -1.88 9.54
C GLU A 84 -6.12 -2.52 8.19
N VAL A 85 -5.89 -1.66 7.19
CA VAL A 85 -5.33 -2.06 5.89
C VAL A 85 -3.94 -1.46 5.75
N VAL A 86 -2.98 -2.32 5.39
CA VAL A 86 -1.58 -1.98 5.19
C VAL A 86 -1.13 -2.43 3.81
N TRP A 87 -0.03 -1.86 3.32
CA TRP A 87 0.54 -2.19 2.03
C TRP A 87 1.92 -2.78 2.20
N VAL A 88 2.24 -3.79 1.41
CA VAL A 88 3.57 -4.43 1.38
C VAL A 88 4.05 -4.54 -0.06
N TRP A 89 5.36 -4.38 -0.25
CA TRP A 89 6.02 -4.63 -1.53
C TRP A 89 6.29 -6.13 -1.67
N VAL A 90 5.68 -6.75 -2.68
CA VAL A 90 5.87 -8.17 -2.99
C VAL A 90 6.59 -8.29 -4.32
N PRO A 91 7.72 -9.02 -4.40
CA PRO A 91 8.37 -9.29 -5.68
C PRO A 91 7.41 -10.01 -6.64
N ASP A 92 7.27 -9.50 -7.86
CA ASP A 92 6.56 -10.20 -8.92
C ASP A 92 7.53 -11.11 -9.69
N GLU A 93 7.29 -12.42 -9.62
CA GLU A 93 8.11 -13.43 -10.31
C GLU A 93 8.06 -13.32 -11.84
N THR A 94 7.00 -12.75 -12.39
CA THR A 94 6.79 -12.64 -13.85
C THR A 94 7.44 -11.38 -14.42
N THR A 95 7.29 -10.25 -13.73
CA THR A 95 7.78 -8.95 -14.23
C THR A 95 9.13 -8.55 -13.65
N GLY A 96 9.58 -9.21 -12.58
CA GLY A 96 10.80 -8.88 -11.85
C GLY A 96 10.73 -7.56 -11.07
N SER A 97 9.60 -6.87 -11.11
CA SER A 97 9.36 -5.64 -10.34
C SER A 97 8.64 -5.95 -9.04
N ALA A 98 8.93 -5.21 -7.97
CA ALA A 98 8.12 -5.29 -6.77
C ALA A 98 6.77 -4.62 -7.02
N GLN A 99 5.69 -5.30 -6.65
CA GLN A 99 4.36 -4.73 -6.72
C GLN A 99 3.79 -4.57 -5.32
N GLU A 100 3.16 -3.43 -5.10
CA GLU A 100 2.47 -3.18 -3.86
C GLU A 100 1.19 -4.01 -3.76
N ARG A 101 0.93 -4.57 -2.58
CA ARG A 101 -0.24 -5.38 -2.27
C ARG A 101 -0.86 -4.90 -0.97
N ALA A 102 -2.16 -4.64 -1.01
CA ALA A 102 -2.94 -4.32 0.18
C ALA A 102 -3.26 -5.59 0.97
N LEU A 103 -3.12 -5.52 2.28
CA LEU A 103 -3.44 -6.56 3.25
C LEU A 103 -4.39 -6.01 4.30
N VAL A 104 -5.43 -6.75 4.67
CA VAL A 104 -6.19 -6.46 5.89
C VAL A 104 -5.57 -7.19 7.08
N VAL A 105 -5.22 -6.45 8.13
CA VAL A 105 -4.60 -7.00 9.33
C VAL A 105 -5.66 -7.75 10.12
N VAL A 106 -5.35 -9.00 10.48
CA VAL A 106 -6.22 -9.89 11.27
C VAL A 106 -5.60 -10.31 12.60
N GLY A 107 -4.34 -9.96 12.81
CA GLY A 107 -3.61 -10.26 14.02
C GLY A 107 -2.18 -9.77 13.94
N ARG A 108 -1.48 -9.85 15.06
CA ARG A 108 -0.08 -9.48 15.16
C ARG A 108 0.66 -10.34 16.18
N THR A 109 1.97 -10.23 16.13
CA THR A 109 2.93 -10.72 17.11
C THR A 109 3.84 -9.55 17.50
N ARG A 110 4.92 -9.78 18.26
CA ARG A 110 5.84 -8.68 18.64
C ARG A 110 6.62 -8.07 17.47
N GLN A 111 6.80 -8.81 16.37
CA GLN A 111 7.68 -8.40 15.26
C GLN A 111 6.99 -8.46 13.91
N HIS A 112 5.85 -9.15 13.84
CA HIS A 112 5.17 -9.42 12.59
C HIS A 112 3.69 -9.13 12.72
N ILE A 113 3.14 -8.63 11.63
CA ILE A 113 1.70 -8.58 11.41
C ILE A 113 1.25 -9.84 10.65
N LEU A 114 -0.02 -10.14 10.76
CA LEU A 114 -0.70 -11.16 9.99
C LEU A 114 -1.78 -10.49 9.15
N GLY A 115 -1.59 -10.51 7.84
CA GLY A 115 -2.46 -9.89 6.88
C GLY A 115 -3.14 -10.90 5.96
N LEU A 116 -4.38 -10.63 5.57
CA LEU A 116 -5.02 -11.32 4.47
C LEU A 116 -4.88 -10.50 3.18
N LEU A 117 -4.54 -11.17 2.08
CA LEU A 117 -4.34 -10.53 0.79
C LEU A 117 -5.65 -9.96 0.23
N ILE A 118 -5.61 -8.70 -0.21
CA ILE A 118 -6.68 -8.05 -0.97
C ILE A 118 -6.33 -8.07 -2.46
N SER A 119 -7.30 -8.41 -3.31
CA SER A 119 -7.15 -8.45 -4.77
C SER A 119 -8.37 -7.82 -5.46
N PRO A 120 -8.18 -6.92 -6.44
CA PRO A 120 -9.25 -6.40 -7.29
C PRO A 120 -9.58 -7.32 -8.49
N ASN A 121 -9.03 -8.53 -8.56
CA ASN A 121 -9.30 -9.46 -9.67
C ASN A 121 -10.68 -10.12 -9.51
N SER A 122 -11.58 -9.83 -10.46
CA SER A 122 -12.94 -10.36 -10.47
C SER A 122 -13.06 -11.86 -10.68
N GLN A 123 -12.00 -12.54 -11.12
CA GLN A 123 -11.98 -14.00 -11.24
C GLN A 123 -12.18 -14.70 -9.89
N HIS A 124 -11.81 -14.05 -8.78
CA HIS A 124 -11.97 -14.60 -7.43
C HIS A 124 -13.44 -14.72 -6.97
N ALA A 125 -14.39 -14.14 -7.70
CA ALA A 125 -15.81 -14.19 -7.33
C ALA A 125 -16.39 -15.61 -7.28
N THR A 126 -15.79 -16.57 -7.99
CA THR A 126 -16.23 -17.97 -8.03
C THR A 126 -15.39 -18.89 -7.16
N GLU A 127 -14.33 -18.37 -6.52
CA GLU A 127 -13.42 -19.15 -5.70
C GLU A 127 -13.86 -19.16 -4.23
N SER A 128 -14.09 -20.34 -3.67
CA SER A 128 -14.56 -20.45 -2.29
C SER A 128 -13.56 -19.89 -1.27
N THR A 129 -12.26 -19.89 -1.53
CA THR A 129 -11.27 -19.36 -0.57
C THR A 129 -11.18 -17.83 -0.56
N TRP A 130 -11.95 -17.15 -1.41
CA TRP A 130 -12.01 -15.70 -1.49
C TRP A 130 -13.35 -15.17 -1.01
N LEU A 131 -13.33 -13.99 -0.41
CA LEU A 131 -14.52 -13.32 0.12
C LEU A 131 -14.64 -11.92 -0.48
N ASP A 132 -15.79 -11.62 -1.08
CA ASP A 132 -16.12 -10.28 -1.56
C ASP A 132 -16.21 -9.28 -0.38
N ILE A 133 -15.38 -8.24 -0.43
CA ILE A 133 -15.34 -7.15 0.54
C ILE A 133 -15.79 -5.80 -0.03
N GLY A 134 -16.27 -5.74 -1.27
CA GLY A 134 -16.65 -4.47 -1.90
C GLY A 134 -15.45 -3.65 -2.39
N SER A 135 -15.74 -2.45 -2.87
CA SER A 135 -14.76 -1.39 -3.11
C SER A 135 -14.46 -0.60 -1.82
N GLY A 136 -13.26 -0.01 -1.72
CA GLY A 136 -12.86 0.77 -0.56
C GLY A 136 -11.47 1.36 -0.70
N ALA A 137 -10.96 1.98 0.37
CA ALA A 137 -9.68 2.69 0.38
C ALA A 137 -8.44 1.79 0.10
N TRP A 138 -8.60 0.47 0.13
CA TRP A 138 -7.56 -0.51 -0.23
C TRP A 138 -7.29 -0.60 -1.75
N ASP A 139 -8.14 -0.03 -2.58
CA ASP A 139 -7.93 0.08 -4.02
C ASP A 139 -8.34 1.47 -4.52
N THR A 140 -7.36 2.28 -4.92
CA THR A 140 -7.58 3.65 -5.39
C THR A 140 -8.36 3.70 -6.71
N SER A 141 -8.41 2.60 -7.47
CA SER A 141 -9.24 2.51 -8.68
C SER A 141 -10.73 2.31 -8.38
N GLY A 142 -11.09 2.07 -7.11
CA GLY A 142 -12.47 1.94 -6.66
C GLY A 142 -13.16 0.66 -7.12
N LYS A 143 -12.40 -0.35 -7.56
CA LYS A 143 -12.97 -1.62 -8.04
C LYS A 143 -13.46 -2.46 -6.86
N ASN A 144 -14.37 -3.37 -7.18
CA ASN A 144 -14.73 -4.42 -6.24
C ASN A 144 -13.49 -5.27 -5.91
N CYS A 145 -13.33 -5.65 -4.65
CA CYS A 145 -12.18 -6.40 -4.19
C CYS A 145 -12.58 -7.64 -3.39
N TRP A 146 -11.66 -8.60 -3.33
CA TRP A 146 -11.79 -9.84 -2.60
C TRP A 146 -10.63 -10.01 -1.62
N VAL A 147 -10.92 -10.66 -0.49
CA VAL A 147 -9.92 -11.07 0.51
C VAL A 147 -9.71 -12.58 0.46
N ARG A 148 -8.45 -13.01 0.46
CA ARG A 148 -8.07 -14.43 0.50
C ARG A 148 -8.08 -14.95 1.94
N LEU A 149 -8.78 -16.06 2.19
CA LEU A 149 -9.00 -16.58 3.54
C LEU A 149 -8.15 -17.82 3.88
N ASP A 150 -7.73 -18.60 2.88
CA ASP A 150 -6.95 -19.83 3.08
C ASP A 150 -5.46 -19.58 3.36
N LYS A 151 -5.00 -18.36 3.07
CA LYS A 151 -3.61 -17.93 3.23
C LYS A 151 -3.52 -16.66 4.05
N VAL A 152 -2.51 -16.62 4.92
CA VAL A 152 -2.13 -15.44 5.69
C VAL A 152 -0.73 -15.06 5.25
N VAL A 153 -0.55 -13.77 4.98
CA VAL A 153 0.75 -13.16 4.73
C VAL A 153 1.30 -12.67 6.06
N ARG A 154 2.39 -13.26 6.51
CA ARG A 154 3.15 -12.80 7.68
C ARG A 154 4.22 -11.83 7.18
N VAL A 155 4.24 -10.62 7.74
CA VAL A 155 5.16 -9.55 7.31
C VAL A 155 5.77 -8.89 8.53
N ALA A 156 7.06 -8.58 8.49
CA ALA A 156 7.71 -7.77 9.51
C ALA A 156 7.05 -6.38 9.64
N GLU A 157 6.93 -5.87 10.86
CA GLU A 157 6.18 -4.63 11.14
C GLU A 157 6.82 -3.36 10.55
N ASP A 158 8.12 -3.40 10.29
CA ASP A 158 8.90 -2.35 9.64
C ASP A 158 8.86 -2.42 8.10
N ALA A 159 8.38 -3.54 7.55
CA ALA A 159 8.27 -3.76 6.11
C ALA A 159 6.92 -3.33 5.51
N ILE A 160 6.00 -2.80 6.32
CA ILE A 160 4.68 -2.36 5.88
C ILE A 160 4.60 -0.85 5.71
N ARG A 161 3.90 -0.43 4.66
CA ARG A 161 3.49 0.94 4.43
C ARG A 161 2.06 1.13 4.93
N ARG A 162 1.87 2.11 5.82
CA ARG A 162 0.56 2.44 6.40
C ARG A 162 0.04 3.70 5.70
N GLN A 163 -1.13 3.61 5.06
CA GLN A 163 -1.80 4.76 4.43
C GLN A 163 -3.07 5.20 5.18
N GLY A 164 -3.28 4.72 6.41
CA GLY A 164 -4.41 5.12 7.26
C GLY A 164 -5.78 4.62 6.79
N ALA A 165 -5.82 3.50 6.05
CA ALA A 165 -7.08 2.89 5.65
C ALA A 165 -7.56 1.89 6.70
N ILE A 166 -8.84 2.02 7.09
CA ILE A 166 -9.50 1.15 8.05
C ILE A 166 -10.58 0.34 7.33
N MET A 167 -10.60 -0.97 7.55
CA MET A 167 -11.66 -1.85 7.09
C MET A 167 -12.95 -1.53 7.86
N PRO A 168 -14.09 -1.29 7.17
CA PRO A 168 -15.36 -1.11 7.85
C PRO A 168 -15.70 -2.32 8.72
N ARG A 169 -16.10 -2.09 9.98
CA ARG A 169 -16.37 -3.15 10.97
C ARG A 169 -17.25 -4.28 10.44
N ARG A 170 -18.35 -3.96 9.74
CA ARG A 170 -19.24 -4.97 9.16
C ARG A 170 -18.56 -5.90 8.16
N ARG A 171 -17.58 -5.40 7.39
CA ARG A 171 -16.81 -6.20 6.42
C ARG A 171 -15.78 -7.05 7.13
N PHE A 172 -15.12 -6.49 8.14
CA PHE A 172 -14.23 -7.26 9.01
C PHE A 172 -14.96 -8.38 9.77
N ASP A 173 -16.16 -8.11 10.28
CA ASP A 173 -16.98 -9.11 10.98
C ASP A 173 -17.34 -10.28 10.04
N ARG A 174 -17.58 -10.03 8.74
CA ARG A 174 -17.77 -11.09 7.73
C ARG A 174 -16.51 -11.92 7.51
N ILE A 175 -15.34 -11.28 7.45
CA ILE A 175 -14.04 -11.98 7.37
C ILE A 175 -13.87 -12.87 8.61
N ALA A 176 -14.02 -12.29 9.80
CA ALA A 176 -13.84 -12.99 11.07
C ALA A 176 -14.82 -14.16 11.22
N HIS A 177 -16.09 -13.97 10.87
CA HIS A 177 -17.08 -15.05 10.88
C HIS A 177 -16.65 -16.23 10.01
N ARG A 178 -16.15 -15.94 8.79
CA ARG A 178 -15.73 -16.98 7.86
C ARG A 178 -14.45 -17.69 8.30
N LEU A 179 -13.48 -16.95 8.83
CA LEU A 179 -12.27 -17.51 9.42
C LEU A 179 -12.56 -18.46 10.60
N ARG A 180 -13.51 -18.10 11.47
CA ARG A 180 -13.92 -18.97 12.59
C ARG A 180 -14.59 -20.26 12.11
N ASN A 181 -15.52 -20.15 11.17
CA ASN A 181 -16.31 -21.29 10.70
C ASN A 181 -15.51 -22.26 9.82
N GLU A 182 -14.58 -21.75 9.00
CA GLU A 182 -13.96 -22.54 7.92
C GLU A 182 -12.44 -22.74 8.10
N PHE A 183 -11.77 -21.91 8.92
CA PHE A 183 -10.31 -21.86 9.01
C PHE A 183 -9.76 -21.98 10.44
N SER A 184 -10.59 -22.41 11.40
CA SER A 184 -10.19 -22.73 12.79
C SER A 184 -9.77 -21.54 13.66
N TRP A 185 -10.13 -20.32 13.27
CA TRP A 185 -9.91 -19.13 14.12
C TRP A 185 -10.92 -19.08 15.29
N THR A 186 -10.62 -18.26 16.31
CA THR A 186 -11.48 -18.08 17.50
C THR A 186 -11.94 -16.65 17.68
#